data_AF-A0AAU6QY31-F1
#
_entry.id   AF-A0AAU6QY31-F1
#
_cell.length_a   1.000
_cell.length_b   1.000
_cell.length_c   1.000
_cell.angle_alpha   90.00
_cell.angle_beta   90.00
_cell.angle_gamma   90.00
#
_symmetry.space_group_name_H-M   'P 1'
#
loop_
_entity.id
_entity.type
_entity.pdbx_description
1 polymer ?
#
loop_
_entity_poly.entity_id
_entity_poly.type
_entity_poly.pdbx_seq_one_letter_code
_entity_poly.pdbx_strand_id
1 'polypeptide(L)' 'MSHQPEPNVDEVVKNIAEETDTPTETVLKMYADTLADYRIDARVFDYVPLFAAKKVRDQLRNSSNRKH' A
#
# COMPACT_ATOMS: atom_id res chain seq x y z
N MET A 1 -4.75 0.40 -22.09
CA MET A 1 -4.39 -0.03 -20.73
C MET A 1 -3.86 -1.44 -20.80
N SER A 2 -2.56 -1.63 -20.57
CA SER A 2 -1.93 -2.94 -20.43
C SER A 2 -2.46 -3.57 -19.15
N HIS A 3 -3.25 -4.63 -19.25
CA HIS A 3 -3.50 -5.52 -18.13
C HIS A 3 -2.15 -6.19 -17.82
N GLN A 4 -1.40 -5.68 -16.84
CA GLN A 4 -0.31 -6.46 -16.28
C GLN A 4 -0.93 -7.79 -15.83
N PRO A 5 -0.42 -8.96 -16.27
CA PRO A 5 -0.84 -10.20 -15.66
C PRO A 5 -0.51 -10.07 -14.17
N GLU A 6 -1.52 -10.14 -13.30
CA GLU A 6 -1.25 -10.30 -11.87
C GLU A 6 -0.28 -11.49 -11.77
N PRO A 7 0.92 -11.32 -11.20
CA PRO A 7 1.84 -12.44 -11.09
C PRO A 7 1.09 -13.54 -10.35
N ASN A 8 0.94 -14.69 -10.99
CA ASN A 8 0.19 -15.80 -10.40
C ASN A 8 0.88 -16.12 -9.08
N VAL A 9 0.16 -15.91 -7.97
CA VAL A 9 0.74 -16.04 -6.62
C VAL A 9 1.37 -17.42 -6.45
N ASP A 10 0.79 -18.44 -7.09
CA ASP A 10 1.33 -19.80 -7.13
C ASP A 10 2.72 -19.88 -7.78
N GLU A 11 2.93 -19.19 -8.91
CA GLU A 11 4.23 -19.15 -9.59
C GLU A 11 5.27 -18.38 -8.77
N VAL A 12 4.88 -17.27 -8.12
CA VAL A 12 5.77 -16.49 -7.24
C VAL A 12 6.18 -17.33 -6.03
N VAL A 13 5.22 -17.97 -5.38
CA VAL A 13 5.45 -18.81 -4.21
C VAL A 13 6.31 -20.02 -4.58
N LYS A 14 6.06 -20.63 -5.73
CA LYS A 14 6.85 -21.76 -6.23
C LYS A 14 8.30 -21.37 -6.52
N ASN A 15 8.52 -20.26 -7.22
CA ASN A 15 9.87 -19.76 -7.49
C ASN A 15 10.62 -19.45 -6.18
N ILE A 16 9.99 -18.76 -5.24
CA ILE A 16 10.62 -18.46 -3.94
C ILE A 16 10.92 -19.76 -3.18
N ALA A 17 10.02 -20.75 -3.21
CA ALA A 17 10.25 -22.05 -2.59
C ALA A 17 11.46 -22.78 -3.18
N GLU A 18 11.59 -22.78 -4.51
CA GLU A 18 12.73 -23.35 -5.24
C GLU A 18 14.05 -22.59 -4.97
N GLU A 19 14.00 -21.25 -4.91
CA GLU A 19 15.17 -20.39 -4.65
C GLU A 19 15.67 -20.48 -3.20
N THR A 20 14.76 -20.70 -2.26
CA THR A 20 15.06 -20.68 -0.82
C THR A 20 15.14 -22.07 -0.18
N ASP A 21 14.99 -23.13 -0.99
CA ASP A 21 14.89 -24.53 -0.53
C ASP A 21 13.86 -24.69 0.62
N THR A 22 12.75 -23.95 0.53
CA THR A 22 11.73 -23.88 1.58
C THR A 22 10.43 -24.49 1.06
N PRO A 23 9.66 -25.23 1.87
CA PRO A 23 8.39 -25.80 1.43
C PRO A 23 7.41 -24.71 0.92
N THR A 24 6.78 -24.97 -0.23
CA THR A 24 5.80 -24.08 -0.85
C THR A 24 4.68 -23.67 0.10
N GLU A 25 4.23 -24.58 0.99
CA GLU A 25 3.22 -24.26 2.01
C GLU A 25 3.70 -23.20 3.01
N THR A 26 4.98 -23.26 3.40
CA THR A 26 5.60 -22.29 4.32
C THR A 26 5.79 -20.94 3.63
N VAL A 27 6.23 -20.95 2.38
CA VAL A 27 6.36 -19.73 1.56
C VAL A 27 4.99 -19.09 1.30
N LEU A 28 3.95 -19.89 1.00
CA LEU A 28 2.59 -19.40 0.79
C LEU A 28 2.05 -18.70 2.03
N LYS A 29 2.27 -19.30 3.21
CA LYS A 29 1.87 -18.72 4.49
C LYS A 29 2.61 -17.42 4.77
N MET A 30 3.93 -17.38 4.59
CA MET A 30 4.74 -16.18 4.79
C MET A 30 4.38 -15.07 3.80
N TYR A 31 4.12 -15.43 2.54
CA TYR A 31 3.69 -14.49 1.50
C TYR A 31 2.31 -13.90 1.82
N ALA A 32 1.34 -14.73 2.22
CA ALA A 32 0.01 -14.27 2.61
C ALA A 32 0.04 -13.36 3.84
N ASP A 33 0.86 -13.70 4.84
CA ASP A 33 1.08 -12.90 6.04
C ASP A 33 1.71 -11.54 5.71
N THR A 34 2.78 -11.55 4.91
CA THR A 34 3.46 -10.33 4.42
C THR A 34 2.53 -9.46 3.58
N LEU A 35 1.71 -10.07 2.72
CA LEU A 35 0.74 -9.34 1.89
C LEU A 35 -0.38 -8.73 2.74
N ALA A 36 -0.82 -9.42 3.81
CA ALA A 36 -1.77 -8.86 4.76
C ALA A 36 -1.16 -7.69 5.54
N ASP A 37 0.11 -7.79 5.93
CA ASP A 37 0.87 -6.70 6.57
C ASP A 37 0.96 -5.46 5.65
N TYR A 38 1.33 -5.64 4.38
CA TYR A 38 1.31 -4.54 3.40
C TYR A 38 -0.09 -3.98 3.13
N ARG A 39 -1.14 -4.80 3.18
CA ARG A 39 -2.53 -4.32 3.02
C ARG A 39 -2.97 -3.47 4.21
N ILE A 40 -2.39 -3.68 5.40
CA ILE A 40 -2.59 -2.82 6.56
C ILE A 40 -1.85 -1.49 6.36
N ASP A 41 -0.64 -1.52 5.81
CA ASP A 41 0.19 -0.32 5.54
C ASP A 41 -0.26 0.47 4.28
N ALA A 42 -0.99 -0.16 3.36
CA ALA A 42 -1.57 0.46 2.16
C ALA A 42 -2.63 1.56 2.44
N ARG A 43 -2.86 1.91 3.71
CA ARG A 43 -3.68 3.07 4.19
C ARG A 43 -3.02 4.43 3.98
N VAL A 44 -1.96 4.54 3.17
CA VAL A 44 -1.34 5.84 2.81
C VAL A 44 -2.39 6.83 2.26
N PHE A 45 -3.45 6.34 1.62
CA PHE A 45 -4.54 7.15 1.06
C PHE A 45 -5.59 7.63 2.08
N ASP A 46 -5.68 7.01 3.25
CA ASP A 46 -6.60 7.46 4.31
C ASP A 46 -6.14 8.82 4.90
N TYR A 47 -4.84 9.14 4.78
CA TYR A 47 -4.27 10.41 5.23
C TYR A 47 -4.48 11.57 4.23
N VAL A 48 -4.70 11.27 2.96
CA VAL A 48 -4.90 12.27 1.91
C VAL A 48 -6.04 13.26 2.23
N PRO A 49 -7.24 12.83 2.66
CA PRO A 49 -8.29 13.77 3.04
C PRO A 49 -7.93 14.63 4.26
N LEU A 50 -7.16 14.10 5.22
CA LEU A 50 -6.69 14.88 6.39
C LEU A 50 -5.69 15.96 5.99
N PHE A 51 -4.74 15.62 5.10
CA PHE A 51 -3.78 16.58 4.57
C PHE A 51 -4.48 17.67 3.74
N ALA A 52 -5.47 17.31 2.93
CA ALA A 52 -6.29 18.27 2.20
C ALA A 52 -7.05 19.21 3.14
N ALA A 53 -7.72 18.68 4.17
CA ALA A 53 -8.46 19.48 5.14
C ALA A 53 -7.57 20.50 5.87
N LYS A 54 -6.36 20.08 6.29
CA LYS A 54 -5.38 20.97 6.92
C LYS A 54 -4.95 22.11 5.98
N LYS A 55 -4.65 21.78 4.71
CA LYS A 55 -4.23 22.77 3.70
C LYS A 55 -5.34 23.76 3.38
N VAL A 56 -6.59 23.34 3.35
CA VAL A 56 -7.75 24.22 3.13
C VAL A 56 -7.91 25.21 4.29
N ARG A 57 -7.87 24.74 5.54
CA ARG A 57 -7.95 25.62 6.72
C ARG A 57 -6.87 26.68 6.75
N ASP A 58 -5.65 26.32 6.38
CA ASP A 58 -4.52 27.25 6.40
C ASP A 58 -4.67 28.35 5.33
N GLN A 59 -5.08 27.98 4.12
CA GLN A 59 -5.38 28.93 3.05
C GLN A 59 -6.50 29.90 3.42
N LEU A 60 -7.58 29.40 4.03
CA LEU A 60 -8.69 30.25 4.47
C LEU A 60 -8.24 31.24 5.55
N ARG A 61 -7.49 30.78 6.55
CA ARG A 61 -6.97 31.64 7.63
C ARG A 61 -6.01 32.70 7.11
N ASN A 62 -5.13 32.36 6.19
CA ASN A 62 -4.19 33.32 5.60
C ASN A 62 -4.91 34.33 4.68
N SER A 63 -5.98 33.91 4.02
CA SER A 63 -6.83 34.80 3.20
C SER A 63 -7.64 35.77 4.06
N SER A 64 -8.10 35.34 5.24
CA SER A 64 -8.78 36.21 6.21
C SER A 64 -7.83 37.23 6.84
N ASN A 65 -6.57 36.86 7.10
CA ASN A 65 -5.57 37.75 7.69
C ASN A 65 -5.07 38.83 6.71
N ARG A 66 -5.34 38.69 5.40
CA ARG A 66 -5.01 39.69 4.36
C ARG A 66 -6.11 40.73 4.15
N LYS A 67 -7.27 40.56 4.79
CA LYS A 67 -8.43 41.47 4.68
C LYS A 67 -8.56 42.46 5.84
N HIS A 68 -7.49 42.71 6.59
CA HIS A 68 -7.45 43.70 7.66
C HIS A 68 -6.40 44.78 7.39
#